data_AF-A0A7J8RIH4-F1
#
_entry.id   AF-A0A7J8RIH4-F1
#
_cell.length_a   1.000
_cell.length_b   1.000
_cell.length_c   1.000
_cell.angle_alpha   90.00
_cell.angle_beta   90.00
_cell.angle_gamma   90.00
#
_symmetry.space_group_name_H-M   'P 1'
#
loop_
_entity.id
_entity.type
_entity.pdbx_description
1 polymer ?
#
loop_
_entity_poly.entity_id
_entity_poly.type
_entity_poly.pdbx_seq_one_letter_code
_entity_poly.pdbx_strand_id
1 'polypeptide(L)' 'MLRGMGFDNNTYIFLASGKIYNAEKTMAPLLEMFPNLQTKEMLASEEELAPYKV' A
#
# COMPACT_ATOMS: atom_id res chain seq x y z
N MET A 1 12.41 9.43 0.99
CA MET A 1 12.83 9.13 2.37
C MET A 1 13.23 7.66 2.53
N LEU A 2 12.35 6.68 2.29
CA LEU A 2 12.64 5.24 2.46
C LEU A 2 13.88 4.74 1.69
N ARG A 3 14.06 5.14 0.43
CA ARG A 3 15.29 4.83 -0.34
C ARG A 3 16.56 5.33 0.33
N GLY A 4 16.52 6.51 0.92
CA GLY A 4 17.65 7.08 1.65
C GLY A 4 17.95 6.39 2.98
N MET A 5 17.04 5.55 3.47
CA MET A 5 17.21 4.72 4.66
C MET A 5 17.73 3.31 4.33
N GLY A 6 17.98 3.01 3.06
CA GLY A 6 18.51 1.71 2.62
C GLY A 6 17.45 0.68 2.22
N PHE A 7 16.16 1.04 2.21
CA PHE A 7 15.11 0.16 1.66
C PHE A 7 15.20 0.10 0.13
N ASP A 8 14.95 -1.07 -0.42
CA ASP A 8 15.06 -1.36 -1.85
C ASP A 8 13.75 -1.88 -2.45
N ASN A 9 13.77 -2.27 -3.72
CA ASN A 9 12.58 -2.76 -4.43
C ASN A 9 12.05 -4.09 -3.87
N ASN A 10 12.88 -4.84 -3.13
CA ASN A 10 12.49 -6.13 -2.55
C ASN A 10 11.79 -5.95 -1.20
N THR A 11 11.87 -4.74 -0.62
CA THR A 11 11.19 -4.41 0.63
C THR A 11 9.68 -4.46 0.47
N TYR A 12 9.02 -5.27 1.29
CA TYR A 12 7.57 -5.28 1.41
C TYR A 12 7.10 -4.06 2.20
N ILE A 13 6.16 -3.31 1.64
CA ILE A 13 5.55 -2.15 2.31
C ILE A 13 4.09 -2.45 2.56
N PHE A 14 3.62 -2.25 3.79
CA PHE A 14 2.19 -2.29 4.09
C PHE A 14 1.63 -0.87 4.23
N LEU A 15 0.65 -0.55 3.40
CA LEU A 15 -0.02 0.75 3.37
C LEU A 15 -1.31 0.70 4.18
N ALA A 16 -1.26 1.25 5.40
CA ALA A 16 -2.39 1.36 6.30
C ALA A 16 -3.13 2.71 6.12
N SER A 17 -3.66 2.97 4.92
CA SER A 17 -4.39 4.21 4.61
C SER A 17 -5.89 3.99 4.41
N GLY A 18 -6.66 5.08 4.53
CA GLY A 18 -8.02 5.16 3.99
C GLY A 18 -8.03 5.40 2.48
N LYS A 19 -9.17 5.86 1.94
CA LYS A 19 -9.30 6.23 0.53
C LYS A 19 -8.37 7.39 0.20
N ILE A 20 -7.37 7.13 -0.65
CA ILE A 20 -6.42 8.15 -1.09
C ILE A 20 -7.05 8.98 -2.21
N TYR A 21 -7.03 10.30 -2.06
CA TYR A 21 -7.48 11.20 -3.12
C TYR A 21 -6.57 11.08 -4.35
N ASN A 22 -7.17 10.89 -5.52
CA ASN A 22 -6.46 10.74 -6.80
C ASN A 22 -5.32 9.70 -6.72
N ALA A 23 -5.60 8.56 -6.08
CA ALA A 23 -4.63 7.52 -5.73
C ALA A 23 -3.76 7.08 -6.92
N GLU A 24 -4.35 6.94 -8.11
CA GLU A 24 -3.63 6.55 -9.33
C GLU A 24 -2.44 7.47 -9.62
N LYS A 25 -2.65 8.79 -9.51
CA LYS A 25 -1.59 9.78 -9.75
C LYS A 25 -0.65 9.94 -8.56
N THR A 26 -1.20 9.93 -7.34
CA THR A 26 -0.41 10.22 -6.13
C THR A 26 0.41 9.04 -5.64
N MET A 27 0.03 7.80 -5.99
CA MET A 27 0.73 6.58 -5.61
C MET A 27 1.69 6.06 -6.68
N ALA A 28 1.61 6.50 -7.93
CA ALA A 28 2.47 6.00 -9.00
C ALA A 28 3.98 5.99 -8.64
N PRO A 29 4.56 7.08 -8.09
CA PRO A 29 5.98 7.08 -7.73
C PRO A 29 6.31 6.09 -6.60
N LEU A 30 5.38 5.89 -5.65
CA LEU A 30 5.58 4.97 -4.54
C LEU A 30 5.59 3.52 -5.03
N LEU A 31 4.66 3.17 -5.92
CA LEU A 31 4.55 1.85 -6.53
C LEU A 31 5.76 1.52 -7.41
N GLU A 32 6.26 2.48 -8.20
CA GLU A 32 7.47 2.31 -9.00
C GLU A 32 8.70 2.03 -8.12
N MET A 33 8.81 2.71 -6.99
CA MET A 33 9.93 2.52 -6.07
C MET A 33 9.82 1.23 -5.24
N PHE A 34 8.60 0.77 -4.93
CA PHE A 34 8.33 -0.35 -4.02
C PHE A 34 7.23 -1.24 -4.60
N PRO A 35 7.57 -2.16 -5.53
CA PRO A 35 6.58 -2.99 -6.22
C PRO A 35 5.85 -3.97 -5.30
N ASN A 36 6.44 -4.31 -4.16
CA ASN A 36 5.87 -5.22 -3.16
C ASN A 36 4.95 -4.50 -2.14
N LEU A 37 4.27 -3.44 -2.57
CA LEU A 37 3.35 -2.70 -1.73
C LEU A 37 2.04 -3.47 -1.57
N GLN A 38 1.62 -3.67 -0.32
CA GLN A 38 0.41 -4.37 0.08
C GLN A 38 -0.56 -3.38 0.75
N THR A 39 -1.85 -3.55 0.53
CA THR A 39 -2.89 -2.79 1.24
C THR A 39 -3.68 -3.69 2.18
N LYS A 40 -4.48 -3.09 3.07
CA LYS A 40 -5.35 -3.86 3.98
C LYS A 40 -6.28 -4.81 3.21
N GLU A 41 -6.75 -4.40 2.03
CA GLU A 41 -7.63 -5.20 1.18
C GLU A 41 -6.93 -6.41 0.56
N MET A 42 -5.60 -6.36 0.41
CA MET A 42 -4.79 -7.47 -0.11
C MET A 42 -4.44 -8.51 0.96
N LEU A 43 -4.38 -8.11 2.23
CA LEU A 43 -3.96 -8.97 3.34
C LEU A 43 -5.12 -9.53 4.17
N ALA A 44 -6.21 -8.76 4.33
CA ALA A 44 -7.32 -9.15 5.17
C ALA A 44 -8.24 -10.15 4.45
N SER A 45 -8.76 -11.12 5.20
CA SER A 45 -9.77 -12.05 4.69
C SER A 45 -11.10 -11.33 4.40
N GLU A 46 -11.98 -11.97 3.64
CA GLU A 46 -13.32 -11.41 3.41
C GLU A 46 -14.11 -11.19 4.71
N GLU A 47 -13.91 -12.07 5.70
CA GLU A 47 -14.53 -11.98 7.02
C GLU A 47 -14.02 -10.77 7.81
N GLU A 48 -12.71 -10.51 7.76
CA GLU A 48 -12.08 -9.35 8.41
C GLU A 48 -12.44 -8.03 7.72
N LEU A 49 -12.70 -8.06 6.41
CA LEU A 49 -13.10 -6.89 5.64
C LEU A 49 -14.61 -6.57 5.74
N ALA A 50 -15.45 -7.55 6.10
CA ALA A 50 -16.90 -7.42 6.17
C ALA A 50 -17.41 -6.17 6.94
N PRO A 51 -16.91 -5.82 8.14
CA PRO A 51 -17.40 -4.65 8.88
C PRO A 51 -17.01 -3.29 8.25
N TYR A 52 -16.12 -3.29 7.26
CA TYR A 52 -15.61 -2.07 6.61
C TYR A 52 -16.12 -1.88 5.18
N LYS A 53 -16.83 -2.87 4.61
CA LYS A 53 -17.51 -2.76 3.32
C LYS A 53 -18.85 -2.04 3.55
N VAL A 54 -18.99 -0.82 3.02
CA VAL A 54 -20.22 -0.01 3.05
C VAL A 54 -21.14 -0.43 1.93
#